data_AF-A0A7J4FVS5-F1
#
_entry.id   AF-A0A7J4FVS5-F1
#
_cell.length_a   1.000
_cell.length_b   1.000
_cell.length_c   1.000
_cell.angle_alpha   90.00
_cell.angle_beta   90.00
_cell.angle_gamma   90.00
#
_symmetry.space_group_name_H-M   'P 1'
#
loop_
_entity.id
_entity.type
_entity.pdbx_description
1 polymer ?
#
loop_
_entity_poly.entity_id
_entity_poly.type
_entity_poly.pdbx_seq_one_letter_code
_entity_poly.pdbx_strand_id
1 'polypeptide(L)'
;MIQMVDFSIISGDIIKNVLDRMSEKTDLIFTLVMMTIIFVISAIVGYIIGRIISVFVRKILTTERMKEKLIKYGAISSDLWKSAVGFISSYTTLLITAFIVTGTFDLLDEHVLDPVFNVVWNIFLFLIFAIIGYMAGGVVYKVVKDTLASMNLEDELKKYKVADSFGGIQISTILAIIAKWYVFVIVVTFIISEITGIQYGVAGDTTTQYVVADKNFPLYRIMDLLYNYIPNAILGFLVLGTALMFSNFVGNKVRYYKLVFSDTIALGVEIAIIFFGIVLALPKFGITNVQVLEYSFLILMAGISLGLAIAIGLGLKESVSHIVKKYEKKIK
;
A
#
# COMPACT_ATOMS: atom_id res chain seq x y z
N MET A 1 -48.98 54.44 -46.24
CA MET A 1 -49.40 54.07 -44.87
C MET A 1 -48.16 53.55 -44.15
N ILE A 2 -47.33 54.45 -43.62
CA ILE A 2 -46.10 54.12 -42.90
C ILE A 2 -46.46 54.20 -41.43
N GLN A 3 -46.52 53.06 -40.75
CA GLN A 3 -46.68 53.02 -39.30
C GLN A 3 -45.41 53.62 -38.68
N MET A 4 -45.56 54.78 -38.05
CA MET A 4 -44.57 55.26 -37.09
C MET A 4 -44.51 54.23 -35.96
N VAL A 5 -43.48 53.39 -36.01
CA VAL A 5 -43.13 52.50 -34.90
C VAL A 5 -42.63 53.38 -33.76
N ASP A 6 -43.29 53.25 -32.62
CA ASP A 6 -43.09 54.06 -31.43
C ASP A 6 -41.70 53.78 -30.82
N PHE A 7 -40.70 54.52 -31.29
CA PHE A 7 -39.29 54.40 -30.89
C PHE A 7 -39.07 54.66 -29.39
N SER A 8 -40.06 55.24 -28.72
CA SER A 8 -40.05 55.52 -27.29
C SER A 8 -40.08 54.23 -26.45
N ILE A 9 -40.75 53.17 -26.92
CA ILE A 9 -40.92 51.91 -26.16
C ILE A 9 -39.63 51.06 -26.19
N ILE A 10 -38.92 51.04 -27.33
CA ILE A 10 -37.72 50.20 -27.51
C ILE A 10 -36.53 50.72 -26.67
N SER A 11 -36.44 52.03 -26.44
CA SER A 11 -35.32 52.61 -25.67
C SER A 11 -35.45 52.40 -24.15
N GLY A 12 -36.67 52.36 -23.62
CA GLY A 12 -36.93 52.14 -22.19
C GLY A 12 -36.52 50.73 -21.73
N ASP A 13 -36.87 49.71 -22.50
CA ASP A 13 -36.59 48.31 -22.14
C ASP A 13 -35.09 47.98 -22.20
N ILE A 14 -34.34 48.56 -23.14
CA ILE A 14 -32.89 48.36 -23.24
C ILE A 14 -32.19 48.99 -22.03
N ILE A 15 -32.56 50.21 -21.64
CA ILE A 15 -31.95 50.91 -20.50
C ILE A 15 -32.25 50.16 -19.20
N LYS A 16 -33.49 49.67 -19.01
CA LYS A 16 -33.86 48.88 -17.83
C LYS A 16 -33.07 47.57 -17.76
N ASN A 17 -32.96 46.83 -18.86
CA ASN A 17 -32.16 45.61 -18.91
C ASN A 17 -30.67 45.84 -18.64
N VAL A 18 -30.11 46.98 -19.05
CA VAL A 18 -28.71 47.34 -18.76
C VAL A 18 -28.53 47.72 -17.30
N LEU A 19 -29.46 48.49 -16.71
CA LEU A 19 -29.44 48.85 -15.29
C LEU A 19 -29.60 47.63 -14.39
N ASP A 20 -30.52 46.72 -14.70
CA ASP A 20 -30.75 45.49 -13.94
C ASP A 20 -29.48 44.60 -13.95
N ARG A 21 -28.82 44.46 -15.11
CA ARG A 21 -27.53 43.75 -15.22
C ARG A 21 -26.38 44.43 -14.48
N MET A 22 -26.39 45.76 -14.37
CA MET A 22 -25.38 46.48 -13.59
C MET A 22 -25.62 46.32 -12.09
N SER A 23 -26.87 46.38 -11.64
CA SER A 23 -27.26 46.15 -10.24
C SER A 23 -26.90 44.73 -9.78
N GLU A 24 -27.20 43.72 -10.61
CA GLU A 24 -26.85 42.33 -10.33
C GLU A 24 -25.32 42.16 -10.15
N LYS A 25 -24.51 42.83 -10.97
CA LYS A 25 -23.05 42.79 -10.85
C LYS A 25 -22.53 43.51 -9.60
N THR A 26 -23.14 44.62 -9.20
CA THR A 26 -22.71 45.33 -7.99
C THR A 26 -22.98 44.51 -6.74
N ASP A 27 -24.11 43.79 -6.69
CA ASP A 27 -24.47 42.94 -5.56
C ASP A 27 -23.53 41.72 -5.45
N LEU A 28 -23.14 41.13 -6.59
CA LEU A 28 -22.14 40.05 -6.63
C LEU A 28 -20.76 40.51 -6.14
N ILE A 29 -20.29 41.68 -6.58
CA ILE A 29 -18.98 42.23 -6.13
C ILE A 29 -19.03 42.50 -4.62
N PHE A 30 -20.11 43.11 -4.13
CA PHE A 30 -20.26 43.39 -2.71
C PHE A 30 -20.27 42.11 -1.87
N THR A 31 -21.03 41.09 -2.29
CA THR A 31 -21.10 39.79 -1.62
C THR A 31 -19.74 39.11 -1.59
N LEU A 32 -19.01 39.12 -2.71
CA LEU A 32 -17.67 38.52 -2.80
C LEU A 32 -16.66 39.24 -1.89
N VAL A 33 -16.72 40.57 -1.82
CA VAL A 33 -15.88 41.35 -0.89
C VAL A 33 -16.21 41.00 0.57
N MET A 34 -17.49 40.92 0.92
CA MET A 34 -17.93 40.55 2.27
C MET A 34 -17.50 39.12 2.64
N MET A 35 -17.70 38.15 1.76
CA MET A 35 -17.23 36.77 1.95
C MET A 35 -15.71 36.71 2.15
N THR A 36 -14.95 37.50 1.38
CA THR A 36 -13.49 37.56 1.51
C THR A 36 -13.08 38.12 2.87
N ILE A 37 -13.73 39.19 3.33
CA ILE A 37 -13.46 39.78 4.65
C ILE A 37 -13.77 38.77 5.76
N ILE A 38 -14.92 38.10 5.69
CA ILE A 38 -15.35 37.09 6.66
C ILE A 38 -14.38 35.90 6.66
N PHE A 39 -13.93 35.45 5.50
CA PHE A 39 -12.90 34.41 5.37
C PHE A 39 -11.59 34.81 6.05
N VAL A 40 -11.09 36.03 5.80
CA VAL A 40 -9.83 36.50 6.41
C VAL A 40 -9.95 36.62 7.93
N ILE A 41 -11.05 37.20 8.43
CA ILE A 41 -11.28 37.35 9.88
C ILE A 41 -11.39 35.97 10.54
N SER A 42 -12.21 35.07 10.00
CA SER A 42 -12.38 33.73 10.55
C SER A 42 -11.10 32.90 10.49
N ALA A 43 -10.27 33.06 9.44
CA ALA A 43 -8.97 32.40 9.35
C ALA A 43 -7.97 32.93 10.40
N ILE A 44 -7.94 34.24 10.66
CA ILE A 44 -7.08 34.83 11.71
C ILE A 44 -7.52 34.32 13.09
N VAL A 45 -8.81 34.39 13.40
CA VAL A 45 -9.37 33.90 14.67
C VAL A 45 -9.10 32.41 14.81
N GLY A 46 -9.34 31.63 13.75
CA GLY A 46 -9.11 30.21 13.68
C GLY A 46 -7.65 29.83 13.92
N TYR A 47 -6.71 30.57 13.34
CA TYR A 47 -5.28 30.35 13.54
C TYR A 47 -4.85 30.63 14.97
N ILE A 48 -5.35 31.72 15.59
CA ILE A 48 -5.02 32.06 16.98
C ILE A 48 -5.51 30.94 17.92
N ILE A 49 -6.78 30.53 17.79
CA ILE A 49 -7.38 29.48 18.61
C ILE A 49 -6.66 28.14 18.34
N GLY A 50 -6.43 27.80 17.08
CA GLY A 50 -5.72 26.58 16.68
C GLY A 50 -4.31 26.51 17.25
N ARG A 51 -3.61 27.63 17.35
CA ARG A 51 -2.28 27.70 17.96
C ARG A 51 -2.30 27.47 19.47
N ILE A 52 -3.34 27.95 20.16
CA ILE A 52 -3.51 27.69 21.59
C ILE A 52 -3.77 26.19 21.83
N ILE A 53 -4.71 25.61 21.06
CA ILE A 53 -5.05 24.19 21.14
C ILE A 53 -3.85 23.31 20.79
N SER A 54 -3.06 23.65 19.76
CA SER A 54 -1.91 22.85 19.36
C SER A 54 -0.80 22.83 20.41
N VAL A 55 -0.56 23.93 21.12
CA VAL A 55 0.35 23.94 22.28
C VAL A 55 -0.11 22.96 23.35
N PHE A 56 -1.42 22.89 23.60
CA PHE A 56 -1.99 21.95 24.57
C PHE A 56 -1.85 20.49 24.10
N VAL A 57 -2.20 20.20 22.84
CA VAL A 57 -2.03 18.87 22.23
C VAL A 57 -0.56 18.43 22.29
N ARG A 58 0.36 19.33 21.92
CA ARG A 58 1.79 19.08 22.02
C ARG A 58 2.19 18.73 23.45
N LYS A 59 1.75 19.52 24.44
CA LYS A 59 2.05 19.29 25.85
C LYS A 59 1.59 17.90 26.31
N ILE A 60 0.36 17.51 25.96
CA ILE A 60 -0.19 16.18 26.28
C ILE A 60 0.67 15.08 25.66
N LEU A 61 0.96 15.18 24.37
CA LEU A 61 1.73 14.16 23.64
C LEU A 61 3.19 14.10 24.07
N THR A 62 3.79 15.22 24.52
CA THR A 62 5.16 15.23 25.05
C THR A 62 5.31 14.72 26.48
N THR A 63 4.23 14.29 27.13
CA THR A 63 4.30 13.76 28.51
C THR A 63 5.26 12.58 28.57
N GLU A 64 6.22 12.60 29.50
CA GLU A 64 7.26 11.55 29.65
C GLU A 64 6.67 10.14 29.75
N ARG A 65 5.48 10.00 30.38
CA ARG A 65 4.77 8.71 30.46
C ARG A 65 4.43 8.09 29.10
N MET A 66 4.04 8.91 28.11
CA MET A 66 3.73 8.44 26.75
C MET A 66 5.02 8.08 26.02
N LYS A 67 6.00 8.98 26.08
CA LYS A 67 7.32 8.79 25.46
C LYS A 67 8.01 7.54 25.98
N GLU A 68 8.06 7.35 27.30
CA GLU A 68 8.73 6.23 27.94
C GLU A 68 8.08 4.90 27.53
N LYS A 69 6.74 4.79 27.58
CA LYS A 69 6.06 3.56 27.17
C LYS A 69 6.34 3.24 25.70
N LEU A 70 6.13 4.19 24.80
CA LEU A 70 6.23 3.93 23.36
C LEU A 70 7.66 3.65 22.90
N ILE A 71 8.65 4.34 23.48
CA ILE A 71 10.06 4.10 23.19
C ILE A 71 10.53 2.79 23.83
N LYS A 72 10.17 2.52 25.09
CA LYS A 72 10.59 1.30 25.81
C LYS A 72 10.08 0.03 25.13
N TYR A 73 8.89 0.06 24.54
CA TYR A 73 8.37 -1.07 23.77
C TYR A 73 8.98 -1.18 22.36
N GLY A 74 9.88 -0.27 21.95
CA GLY A 74 10.47 -0.26 20.62
C GLY A 74 9.46 0.04 19.51
N ALA A 75 8.29 0.59 19.87
CA ALA A 75 7.22 0.87 18.92
C ALA A 75 7.60 2.04 17.99
N ILE A 76 8.36 3.01 18.50
CA ILE A 76 8.80 4.19 17.75
C ILE A 76 10.14 4.70 18.29
N SER A 77 10.99 5.26 17.42
CA SER A 77 12.21 5.95 17.86
C SER A 77 11.88 7.31 18.48
N SER A 78 12.78 7.84 19.31
CA SER A 78 12.63 9.18 19.90
C SER A 78 12.42 10.27 18.85
N ASP A 79 13.12 10.16 17.73
CA ASP A 79 13.11 11.15 16.66
C ASP A 79 11.82 11.07 15.84
N LEU A 80 11.33 9.85 15.58
CA LEU A 80 10.05 9.64 14.94
C LEU A 80 8.90 10.12 15.83
N TRP A 81 8.96 9.87 17.15
CA TRP A 81 7.97 10.39 18.09
C TRP A 81 7.96 11.92 18.12
N LYS A 82 9.14 12.56 18.23
CA LYS A 82 9.26 14.02 18.22
C LYS A 82 8.70 14.62 16.91
N SER A 83 8.99 13.98 15.78
CA SER A 83 8.47 14.36 14.46
C SER A 83 6.95 14.21 14.39
N ALA A 84 6.41 13.08 14.83
CA ALA A 84 4.97 12.81 14.85
C ALA A 84 4.22 13.82 15.72
N VAL A 85 4.72 14.11 16.92
CA VAL A 85 4.11 15.10 17.82
C VAL A 85 4.16 16.51 17.23
N GLY A 86 5.30 16.90 16.64
CA GLY A 86 5.43 18.19 15.97
C GLY A 86 4.46 18.33 14.79
N PHE A 87 4.33 17.26 14.01
CA PHE A 87 3.41 17.20 12.88
C PHE A 87 1.94 17.26 13.32
N ILE A 88 1.51 16.43 14.30
CA ILE A 88 0.14 16.45 14.84
C ILE A 88 -0.20 17.84 15.37
N SER A 89 0.71 18.44 16.15
CA SER A 89 0.52 19.80 16.70
C SER A 89 0.31 20.84 15.58
N SER A 90 1.16 20.85 14.56
CA SER A 90 1.03 21.78 13.43
C SER A 90 -0.26 21.53 12.66
N TYR A 91 -0.63 20.27 12.43
CA TYR A 91 -1.86 19.92 11.72
C TYR A 91 -3.12 20.28 12.50
N THR A 92 -3.13 20.10 13.83
CA THR A 92 -4.25 20.53 14.68
C THR A 92 -4.53 22.03 14.53
N THR A 93 -3.49 22.85 14.37
CA THR A 93 -3.68 24.30 14.12
C THR A 93 -4.45 24.54 12.82
N LEU A 94 -4.05 23.85 11.74
CA LEU A 94 -4.70 23.94 10.44
C LEU A 94 -6.15 23.44 10.49
N LEU A 95 -6.39 22.32 11.18
CA LEU A 95 -7.72 21.72 11.31
C LEU A 95 -8.69 22.61 12.09
N ILE A 96 -8.26 23.18 13.21
CA ILE A 96 -9.07 24.13 13.98
C ILE A 96 -9.35 25.40 13.17
N THR A 97 -8.37 25.87 12.40
CA THR A 97 -8.57 27.01 11.50
C THR A 97 -9.63 26.69 10.45
N ALA A 98 -9.49 25.55 9.76
CA ALA A 98 -10.47 25.09 8.77
C ALA A 98 -11.86 24.92 9.37
N PHE A 99 -11.96 24.33 10.57
CA PHE A 99 -13.23 24.16 11.29
C PHE A 99 -13.93 25.48 11.57
N ILE A 100 -13.19 26.49 12.04
CA ILE A 100 -13.76 27.81 12.36
C ILE A 100 -14.17 28.55 11.09
N VAL A 101 -13.36 28.49 10.03
CA VAL A 101 -13.70 29.12 8.75
C VAL A 101 -14.96 28.47 8.17
N THR A 102 -15.00 27.14 8.06
CA THR A 102 -16.19 26.42 7.56
C THR A 102 -17.42 26.69 8.42
N GLY A 103 -17.33 26.58 9.74
CA GLY A 103 -18.45 26.87 10.62
C GLY A 103 -18.94 28.33 10.54
N THR A 104 -18.07 29.28 10.20
CA THR A 104 -18.49 30.68 9.96
C THR A 104 -19.30 30.81 8.67
N PHE A 105 -18.95 30.06 7.62
CA PHE A 105 -19.70 30.03 6.36
C PHE A 105 -21.02 29.26 6.49
N ASP A 106 -21.05 28.17 7.28
CA ASP A 106 -22.28 27.45 7.60
C ASP A 106 -23.29 28.33 8.35
N LEU A 107 -22.82 29.22 9.24
CA LEU A 107 -23.67 30.20 9.91
C LEU A 107 -24.29 31.22 8.94
N LEU A 108 -23.74 31.35 7.74
CA LEU A 108 -24.26 32.19 6.65
C LEU A 108 -25.08 31.39 5.64
N ASP A 109 -25.37 30.11 5.90
CA ASP A 109 -26.05 29.17 4.99
C ASP A 109 -25.25 28.89 3.69
N GLU A 110 -23.92 29.02 3.75
CA GLU A 110 -23.01 28.86 2.60
C GLU A 110 -22.10 27.64 2.78
N HIS A 111 -22.49 26.50 2.18
CA HIS A 111 -21.74 25.24 2.30
C HIS A 111 -20.55 25.08 1.33
N VAL A 112 -19.99 26.20 0.85
CA VAL A 112 -18.94 26.19 -0.18
C VAL A 112 -17.61 25.59 0.31
N LEU A 113 -17.39 25.51 1.62
CA LEU A 113 -16.14 25.03 2.23
C LEU A 113 -16.20 23.61 2.79
N ASP A 114 -17.38 22.98 2.81
CA ASP A 114 -17.54 21.61 3.31
C ASP A 114 -16.63 20.59 2.62
N PRO A 115 -16.48 20.60 1.28
CA PRO A 115 -15.59 19.65 0.62
C PRO A 115 -14.12 19.84 1.06
N VAL A 116 -13.70 21.10 1.24
CA VAL A 116 -12.33 21.43 1.68
C VAL A 116 -12.10 20.96 3.11
N PHE A 117 -13.04 21.25 4.02
CA PHE A 117 -12.97 20.80 5.40
C PHE A 117 -12.94 19.28 5.52
N ASN A 118 -13.81 18.58 4.77
CA ASN A 118 -13.85 17.12 4.75
C ASN A 118 -12.53 16.51 4.28
N VAL A 119 -11.88 17.09 3.26
CA VAL A 119 -10.55 16.65 2.80
C VAL A 119 -9.52 16.82 3.91
N VAL A 120 -9.46 17.99 4.56
CA VAL A 120 -8.54 18.28 5.66
C VAL A 120 -8.78 17.33 6.85
N TRP A 121 -10.04 17.12 7.22
CA TRP A 121 -10.44 16.23 8.29
C TRP A 121 -10.05 14.77 7.99
N ASN A 122 -10.31 14.28 6.79
CA ASN A 122 -9.98 12.91 6.39
C ASN A 122 -8.46 12.67 6.36
N ILE A 123 -7.69 13.65 5.88
CA ILE A 123 -6.23 13.58 5.90
C ILE A 123 -5.72 13.54 7.35
N PHE A 124 -6.27 14.37 8.24
CA PHE A 124 -5.89 14.35 9.66
C PHE A 124 -6.11 12.99 10.31
N LEU A 125 -7.31 12.43 10.13
CA LEU A 125 -7.67 11.14 10.66
C LEU A 125 -6.71 10.07 10.12
N PHE A 126 -6.52 10.02 8.80
CA PHE A 126 -5.57 9.12 8.17
C PHE A 126 -4.18 9.18 8.81
N LEU A 127 -3.66 10.38 9.07
CA LEU A 127 -2.34 10.57 9.66
C LEU A 127 -2.27 10.06 11.11
N ILE A 128 -3.28 10.35 11.92
CA ILE A 128 -3.38 9.80 13.28
C ILE A 128 -3.36 8.27 13.24
N PHE A 129 -4.13 7.67 12.34
CA PHE A 129 -4.22 6.22 12.25
C PHE A 129 -3.00 5.57 11.64
N ALA A 130 -2.32 6.23 10.71
CA ALA A 130 -1.01 5.78 10.25
C ALA A 130 -0.01 5.76 11.41
N ILE A 131 -0.01 6.76 12.29
CA ILE A 131 0.86 6.79 13.47
C ILE A 131 0.51 5.63 14.42
N ILE A 132 -0.77 5.44 14.73
CA ILE A 132 -1.24 4.36 15.61
C ILE A 132 -0.91 2.98 15.01
N GLY A 133 -1.20 2.77 13.73
CA GLY A 133 -0.89 1.54 13.01
C GLY A 133 0.61 1.26 13.01
N TYR A 134 1.45 2.29 12.87
CA TYR A 134 2.90 2.13 12.87
C TYR A 134 3.39 1.70 14.24
N MET A 135 2.83 2.29 15.29
CA MET A 135 3.12 1.94 16.68
C MET A 135 2.68 0.51 17.00
N ALA A 136 1.46 0.13 16.61
CA ALA A 136 0.94 -1.24 16.78
C ALA A 136 1.82 -2.26 16.04
N GLY A 137 2.19 -1.97 14.79
CA GLY A 137 3.12 -2.79 14.02
C GLY A 137 4.50 -2.90 14.68
N GLY A 138 4.99 -1.83 15.31
CA GLY A 138 6.24 -1.85 16.08
C GLY A 138 6.21 -2.76 17.31
N VAL A 139 5.06 -2.84 17.99
CA VAL A 139 4.86 -3.81 19.09
C VAL A 139 4.89 -5.24 18.54
N VAL A 140 4.16 -5.52 17.46
CA VAL A 140 4.13 -6.86 16.86
C VAL A 140 5.50 -7.25 16.31
N TYR A 141 6.25 -6.33 15.70
CA TYR A 141 7.63 -6.54 15.27
C TYR A 141 8.47 -7.15 16.40
N LYS A 142 8.44 -6.52 17.58
CA LYS A 142 9.21 -6.95 18.73
C LYS A 142 8.77 -8.32 19.21
N VAL A 143 7.46 -8.54 19.38
CA VAL A 143 6.90 -9.82 19.81
C VAL A 143 7.30 -10.95 18.86
N VAL A 144 7.13 -10.75 17.55
CA VAL A 144 7.48 -11.75 16.53
C VAL A 144 8.98 -12.01 16.52
N LYS A 145 9.81 -10.97 16.56
CA LYS A 145 11.27 -11.11 16.56
C LYS A 145 11.76 -11.89 17.79
N ASP A 146 11.30 -11.51 18.98
CA ASP A 146 11.70 -12.14 20.23
C ASP A 146 11.23 -13.61 20.28
N THR A 147 10.02 -13.89 19.77
CA THR A 147 9.49 -15.26 19.66
C THR A 147 10.34 -16.10 18.72
N LEU A 148 10.64 -15.61 17.50
CA LEU A 148 11.45 -16.35 16.53
C LEU A 148 12.89 -16.54 17.01
N ALA A 149 13.46 -15.55 17.72
CA ALA A 149 14.76 -15.68 18.35
C ALA A 149 14.75 -16.75 19.46
N SER A 150 13.70 -16.80 20.29
CA SER A 150 13.56 -17.81 21.36
C SER A 150 13.44 -19.25 20.84
N MET A 151 12.96 -19.41 19.60
CA MET A 151 12.87 -20.71 18.93
C MET A 151 14.21 -21.17 18.34
N ASN A 152 15.30 -20.39 18.49
CA ASN A 152 16.59 -20.63 17.85
C ASN A 152 16.48 -20.81 16.32
N LEU A 153 15.51 -20.13 15.69
CA LEU A 153 15.24 -20.26 14.26
C LEU A 153 16.49 -19.97 13.43
N GLU A 154 17.27 -18.96 13.82
CA GLU A 154 18.51 -18.59 13.14
C GLU A 154 19.57 -19.70 13.19
N ASP A 155 19.71 -20.38 14.33
CA ASP A 155 20.71 -21.44 14.47
C ASP A 155 20.31 -22.70 13.70
N GLU A 156 19.01 -23.00 13.64
CA GLU A 156 18.49 -24.08 12.80
C GLU A 156 18.72 -23.76 11.30
N LEU A 157 18.48 -22.52 10.89
CA LEU A 157 18.69 -22.08 9.50
C LEU A 157 20.16 -22.01 9.10
N LYS A 158 21.06 -21.66 10.03
CA LYS A 158 22.52 -21.71 9.80
C LYS A 158 23.00 -23.12 9.51
N LYS A 159 22.44 -24.16 10.14
CA LYS A 159 22.79 -25.56 9.85
C LYS A 159 22.55 -25.92 8.38
N TYR A 160 21.54 -25.31 7.76
CA TYR A 160 21.19 -25.53 6.35
C TYR A 160 21.82 -24.50 5.40
N LYS A 161 22.72 -23.62 5.87
CA LYS A 161 23.30 -22.50 5.10
C LYS A 161 22.26 -21.58 4.44
N VAL A 162 21.06 -21.55 5.00
CA VAL A 162 19.97 -20.71 4.46
C VAL A 162 20.21 -19.25 4.80
N ALA A 163 20.79 -18.96 5.98
CA ALA A 163 21.09 -17.60 6.41
C ALA A 163 22.03 -16.86 5.43
N ASP A 164 22.98 -17.57 4.81
CA ASP A 164 23.92 -16.99 3.84
C ASP A 164 23.21 -16.54 2.55
N SER A 165 22.04 -17.13 2.25
CA SER A 165 21.26 -16.80 1.05
C SER A 165 20.53 -15.45 1.15
N PHE A 166 20.35 -14.92 2.36
CA PHE A 166 19.69 -13.64 2.62
C PHE A 166 20.68 -12.48 2.84
N GLY A 167 21.93 -12.62 2.37
CA GLY A 167 22.94 -11.55 2.46
C GLY A 167 23.33 -11.20 3.90
N GLY A 168 23.26 -12.17 4.81
CA GLY A 168 23.56 -11.97 6.24
C GLY A 168 22.42 -11.35 7.05
N ILE A 169 21.25 -11.11 6.45
CA ILE A 169 20.07 -10.64 7.17
C ILE A 169 19.40 -11.84 7.87
N GLN A 170 19.15 -11.70 9.17
CA GLN A 170 18.44 -12.66 10.00
C GLN A 170 17.00 -12.87 9.51
N ILE A 171 16.59 -14.12 9.27
CA ILE A 171 15.23 -14.45 8.78
C ILE A 171 14.16 -14.02 9.80
N SER A 172 14.45 -14.12 11.09
CA SER A 172 13.61 -13.60 12.17
C SER A 172 13.32 -12.11 12.02
N THR A 173 14.32 -11.33 11.59
CA THR A 173 14.16 -9.90 11.34
C THR A 173 13.30 -9.65 10.11
N ILE A 174 13.47 -10.43 9.03
CA ILE A 174 12.63 -10.32 7.82
C ILE A 174 11.17 -10.63 8.15
N LEU A 175 10.91 -11.74 8.84
CA LEU A 175 9.56 -12.15 9.26
C LEU A 175 8.92 -11.14 10.21
N ALA A 176 9.69 -10.59 11.15
CA ALA A 176 9.21 -9.54 12.03
C ALA A 176 8.87 -8.24 11.27
N ILE A 177 9.69 -7.83 10.28
CA ILE A 177 9.40 -6.67 9.42
C ILE A 177 8.11 -6.91 8.63
N ILE A 178 7.94 -8.11 8.08
CA ILE A 178 6.72 -8.52 7.37
C ILE A 178 5.50 -8.41 8.28
N ALA A 179 5.56 -8.97 9.49
CA ALA A 179 4.46 -8.91 10.45
C ALA A 179 4.14 -7.48 10.88
N LYS A 180 5.16 -6.63 11.06
CA LYS A 180 5.01 -5.20 11.35
C LYS A 180 4.17 -4.50 10.29
N TRP A 181 4.55 -4.66 9.03
CA TRP A 181 3.86 -4.01 7.91
C TRP A 181 2.46 -4.57 7.71
N TYR A 182 2.27 -5.88 7.89
CA TYR A 182 0.95 -6.50 7.82
C TYR A 182 -0.02 -5.92 8.85
N VAL A 183 0.41 -5.80 10.11
CA VAL A 183 -0.41 -5.22 11.19
C VAL A 183 -0.67 -3.74 10.94
N PHE A 184 0.34 -2.99 10.50
CA PHE A 184 0.18 -1.58 10.12
C PHE A 184 -0.96 -1.41 9.11
N VAL A 185 -0.98 -2.21 8.04
CA VAL A 185 -2.01 -2.14 7.00
C VAL A 185 -3.37 -2.50 7.54
N ILE A 186 -3.49 -3.61 8.27
CA ILE A 186 -4.77 -4.03 8.85
C ILE A 186 -5.35 -2.93 9.73
N VAL A 187 -4.53 -2.35 10.62
CA VAL A 187 -4.99 -1.30 11.54
C VAL A 187 -5.42 -0.06 10.76
N VAL A 188 -4.62 0.39 9.79
CA VAL A 188 -4.96 1.57 8.98
C VAL A 188 -6.23 1.32 8.16
N THR A 189 -6.36 0.18 7.49
CA THR A 189 -7.54 -0.14 6.68
C THR A 189 -8.79 -0.28 7.52
N PHE A 190 -8.73 -1.02 8.64
CA PHE A 190 -9.87 -1.22 9.54
C PHE A 190 -10.42 0.12 10.05
N ILE A 191 -9.53 1.03 10.41
CA ILE A 191 -9.96 2.32 10.93
C ILE A 191 -10.54 3.20 9.82
N ILE A 192 -9.97 3.17 8.61
CA ILE A 192 -10.52 3.91 7.47
C ILE A 192 -11.91 3.39 7.10
N SER A 193 -12.15 2.07 7.13
CA SER A 193 -13.48 1.51 6.88
C SER A 193 -14.51 2.00 7.91
N GLU A 194 -14.12 2.14 9.18
CA GLU A 194 -15.01 2.64 10.23
C GLU A 194 -15.34 4.13 10.04
N ILE A 195 -14.33 4.96 9.73
CA ILE A 195 -14.50 6.41 9.56
C ILE A 195 -15.32 6.76 8.32
N THR A 196 -15.10 6.02 7.24
CA THR A 196 -15.83 6.24 5.99
C THR A 196 -17.28 5.76 6.08
N GLY A 197 -17.70 5.22 7.22
CA GLY A 197 -19.06 4.76 7.43
C GLY A 197 -19.44 3.61 6.50
N ILE A 198 -18.44 2.90 5.95
CA ILE A 198 -18.67 1.67 5.22
C ILE A 198 -18.97 0.61 6.28
N GLN A 199 -20.18 0.62 6.81
CA GLN A 199 -20.73 -0.60 7.35
C GLN A 199 -20.76 -1.58 6.18
N TYR A 200 -20.00 -2.66 6.29
CA TYR A 200 -20.21 -3.85 5.47
C TYR A 200 -21.66 -4.26 5.70
N GLY A 201 -22.56 -3.78 4.84
CA GLY A 201 -23.96 -4.14 4.89
C GLY A 201 -24.02 -5.65 4.86
N VAL A 202 -24.41 -6.24 5.99
CA VAL A 202 -24.90 -7.61 6.02
C VAL A 202 -26.00 -7.65 4.99
N ALA A 203 -25.80 -8.43 3.92
CA ALA A 203 -26.70 -8.50 2.79
C ALA A 203 -28.12 -8.81 3.30
N GLY A 204 -29.01 -7.81 3.34
CA GLY A 204 -30.34 -8.02 3.89
C GLY A 204 -31.27 -6.81 4.03
N ASP A 205 -30.77 -5.58 4.21
CA ASP A 205 -31.65 -4.42 4.40
C ASP A 205 -31.35 -3.30 3.40
N THR A 206 -32.27 -3.12 2.46
CA THR A 206 -32.18 -2.17 1.34
C THR A 206 -32.64 -0.76 1.68
N THR A 207 -32.97 -0.45 2.93
CA THR A 207 -33.80 0.74 3.24
C THR A 207 -33.09 1.88 3.95
N THR A 208 -31.84 1.73 4.39
CA THR A 208 -31.04 2.84 4.91
C THR A 208 -30.06 3.33 3.86
N GLN A 209 -30.42 4.42 3.19
CA GLN A 209 -29.56 5.18 2.29
C GLN A 209 -28.52 5.93 3.15
N TYR A 210 -27.52 5.20 3.65
CA TYR A 210 -26.36 5.79 4.29
C TYR A 210 -25.63 6.64 3.26
N VAL A 211 -25.29 7.88 3.62
CA VAL A 211 -24.41 8.76 2.85
C VAL A 211 -23.04 8.09 2.82
N VAL A 212 -22.84 7.23 1.83
CA VAL A 212 -21.58 6.55 1.56
C VAL A 212 -20.55 7.65 1.33
N ALA A 213 -19.54 7.73 2.18
CA ALA A 213 -18.35 8.53 1.89
C ALA A 213 -17.93 8.18 0.46
N ASP A 214 -17.91 9.19 -0.41
CA ASP A 214 -17.76 9.02 -1.85
C ASP A 214 -16.61 8.03 -2.13
N LYS A 215 -16.92 6.87 -2.73
CA LYS A 215 -15.94 5.84 -3.09
C LYS A 215 -14.85 6.40 -4.03
N ASN A 216 -15.09 7.56 -4.62
CA ASN A 216 -14.11 8.30 -5.42
C ASN A 216 -13.05 9.02 -4.59
N PHE A 217 -13.10 8.98 -3.25
CA PHE A 217 -12.06 9.59 -2.44
C PHE A 217 -10.70 8.91 -2.72
N PRO A 218 -9.69 9.66 -3.22
CA PRO A 218 -8.43 9.07 -3.69
C PRO A 218 -7.70 8.23 -2.64
N LEU A 219 -7.80 8.62 -1.37
CA LEU A 219 -7.15 7.92 -0.26
C LEU A 219 -7.73 6.52 -0.07
N TYR A 220 -9.05 6.36 -0.17
CA TYR A 220 -9.70 5.05 -0.05
C TYR A 220 -9.16 4.09 -1.11
N ARG A 221 -9.07 4.55 -2.36
CA ARG A 221 -8.52 3.76 -3.46
C ARG A 221 -7.08 3.32 -3.21
N ILE A 222 -6.22 4.21 -2.72
CA ILE A 222 -4.83 3.87 -2.40
C ILE A 222 -4.78 2.85 -1.26
N MET A 223 -5.64 2.99 -0.25
CA MET A 223 -5.66 2.11 0.91
C MET A 223 -6.23 0.72 0.58
N ASP A 224 -7.25 0.64 -0.26
CA ASP A 224 -7.77 -0.62 -0.79
C ASP A 224 -6.71 -1.35 -1.64
N LEU A 225 -5.98 -0.60 -2.47
CA LEU A 225 -4.83 -1.16 -3.20
C LEU A 225 -3.76 -1.68 -2.26
N LEU A 226 -3.38 -0.94 -1.21
CA LEU A 226 -2.39 -1.38 -0.23
C LEU A 226 -2.87 -2.58 0.60
N TYR A 227 -4.15 -2.59 0.99
CA TYR A 227 -4.79 -3.67 1.73
C TYR A 227 -4.74 -4.99 0.96
N ASN A 228 -5.01 -4.94 -0.34
CA ASN A 228 -4.92 -6.13 -1.19
C ASN A 228 -3.47 -6.45 -1.58
N TYR A 229 -2.62 -5.44 -1.76
CA TYR A 229 -1.24 -5.63 -2.20
C TYR A 229 -0.35 -6.24 -1.13
N ILE A 230 -0.40 -5.75 0.12
CA ILE A 230 0.60 -6.13 1.14
C ILE A 230 0.51 -7.61 1.58
N PRO A 231 -0.67 -8.17 1.87
CA PRO A 231 -0.80 -9.61 2.14
C PRO A 231 -0.31 -10.46 0.97
N ASN A 232 -0.64 -10.07 -0.27
CA ASN A 232 -0.17 -10.76 -1.46
C ASN A 232 1.36 -10.64 -1.62
N ALA A 233 1.94 -9.45 -1.44
CA ALA A 233 3.39 -9.24 -1.49
C ALA A 233 4.12 -10.11 -0.46
N ILE A 234 3.57 -10.23 0.76
CA ILE A 234 4.10 -11.12 1.80
C ILE A 234 4.07 -12.59 1.34
N LEU A 235 2.96 -13.05 0.75
CA LEU A 235 2.89 -14.38 0.15
C LEU A 235 3.93 -14.55 -0.96
N GLY A 236 4.14 -13.54 -1.80
CA GLY A 236 5.18 -13.52 -2.83
C GLY A 236 6.58 -13.70 -2.23
N PHE A 237 6.91 -12.94 -1.19
CA PHE A 237 8.18 -13.09 -0.47
C PHE A 237 8.34 -14.47 0.17
N LEU A 238 7.28 -15.04 0.74
CA LEU A 238 7.30 -16.40 1.31
C LEU A 238 7.54 -17.46 0.24
N VAL A 239 6.88 -17.36 -0.92
CA VAL A 239 7.09 -18.26 -2.06
C VAL A 239 8.54 -18.19 -2.54
N LEU A 240 9.07 -16.97 -2.72
CA LEU A 240 10.44 -16.76 -3.16
C LEU A 240 11.46 -17.29 -2.14
N GLY A 241 11.26 -16.99 -0.85
CA GLY A 241 12.10 -17.49 0.23
C GLY A 241 12.11 -19.02 0.30
N THR A 242 10.95 -19.66 0.15
CA THR A 242 10.83 -21.13 0.13
C THR A 242 11.52 -21.72 -1.08
N ALA A 243 11.39 -21.12 -2.26
CA ALA A 243 12.07 -21.58 -3.46
C ALA A 243 13.59 -21.49 -3.34
N LEU A 244 14.13 -20.40 -2.75
CA LEU A 244 15.56 -20.27 -2.47
C LEU A 244 16.05 -21.36 -1.50
N MET A 245 15.32 -21.59 -0.42
CA MET A 245 15.63 -22.66 0.54
C MET A 245 15.64 -24.04 -0.14
N PHE A 246 14.61 -24.32 -0.94
CA PHE A 246 14.46 -25.60 -1.62
C PHE A 246 15.53 -25.80 -2.70
N SER A 247 15.87 -24.75 -3.44
CA SER A 247 16.93 -24.74 -4.44
C SER A 247 18.26 -25.19 -3.84
N ASN A 248 18.70 -24.55 -2.76
CA ASN A 248 19.94 -24.91 -2.07
C ASN A 248 19.90 -26.33 -1.49
N PHE A 249 18.77 -26.73 -0.91
CA PHE A 249 18.60 -28.08 -0.37
C PHE A 249 18.78 -29.15 -1.46
N VAL A 250 18.08 -28.99 -2.59
CA VAL A 250 18.16 -29.93 -3.71
C VAL A 250 19.55 -29.90 -4.35
N GLY A 251 20.13 -28.73 -4.59
CA GLY A 251 21.47 -28.60 -5.16
C GLY A 251 22.54 -29.29 -4.32
N ASN A 252 22.52 -29.09 -3.00
CA ASN A 252 23.42 -29.79 -2.08
C ASN A 252 23.21 -31.31 -2.10
N LYS A 253 21.96 -31.77 -2.23
CA LYS A 253 21.66 -33.20 -2.34
C LYS A 253 22.18 -33.81 -3.65
N VAL A 254 22.12 -33.07 -4.75
CA VAL A 254 22.68 -33.50 -6.06
C VAL A 254 24.21 -33.60 -6.00
N ARG A 255 24.90 -32.62 -5.41
CA ARG A 255 26.36 -32.63 -5.22
C ARG A 255 26.85 -33.85 -4.42
N TYR A 256 26.02 -34.35 -3.48
CA TYR A 256 26.37 -35.50 -2.64
C TYR A 256 26.60 -36.81 -3.41
N TYR A 257 25.99 -36.99 -4.59
CA TYR A 257 26.07 -38.27 -5.34
C TYR A 257 27.39 -38.49 -6.11
N LYS A 258 28.38 -37.58 -6.03
CA LYS A 258 29.73 -37.71 -6.62
C LYS A 258 29.75 -38.10 -8.11
N LEU A 259 28.76 -37.68 -8.90
CA LEU A 259 28.78 -37.84 -10.35
C LEU A 259 29.80 -36.87 -10.97
N VAL A 260 30.41 -37.25 -12.10
CA VAL A 260 31.42 -36.44 -12.83
C VAL A 260 30.93 -35.02 -13.14
N PHE A 261 29.63 -34.85 -13.32
CA PHE A 261 28.98 -33.56 -13.61
C PHE A 261 28.04 -33.10 -12.49
N SER A 262 28.20 -33.62 -11.27
CA SER A 262 27.27 -33.33 -10.16
C SER A 262 27.18 -31.84 -9.83
N ASP A 263 28.28 -31.09 -9.89
CA ASP A 263 28.28 -29.65 -9.64
C ASP A 263 27.51 -28.87 -10.72
N THR A 264 27.72 -29.19 -11.99
CA THR A 264 27.00 -28.55 -13.11
C THR A 264 25.51 -28.85 -13.07
N ILE A 265 25.14 -30.11 -12.78
CA ILE A 265 23.74 -30.52 -12.65
C ILE A 265 23.10 -29.83 -11.44
N ALA A 266 23.79 -29.76 -10.30
CA ALA A 266 23.30 -29.09 -9.11
C ALA A 266 23.02 -27.61 -9.37
N LEU A 267 23.96 -26.90 -10.02
CA LEU A 267 23.77 -25.49 -10.39
C LEU A 267 22.60 -25.31 -11.37
N GLY A 268 22.45 -26.18 -12.36
CA GLY A 268 21.32 -26.16 -13.28
C GLY A 268 19.96 -26.34 -12.56
N VAL A 269 19.89 -27.28 -11.61
CA VAL A 269 18.68 -27.51 -10.80
C VAL A 269 18.41 -26.35 -9.86
N GLU A 270 19.45 -25.78 -9.24
CA GLU A 270 19.32 -24.62 -8.36
C GLU A 270 18.71 -23.42 -9.10
N ILE A 271 19.25 -23.10 -10.29
CA ILE A 271 18.76 -22.03 -11.16
C ILE A 271 17.30 -22.28 -11.57
N ALA A 272 16.98 -23.52 -11.97
CA ALA A 272 15.62 -23.87 -12.39
C ALA A 272 14.60 -23.67 -11.25
N ILE A 273 14.90 -24.11 -10.03
CA ILE A 273 14.00 -23.95 -8.87
C ILE A 273 13.82 -22.47 -8.52
N ILE A 274 14.91 -21.68 -8.51
CA ILE A 274 14.84 -20.25 -8.23
C ILE A 274 13.98 -19.54 -9.28
N PHE A 275 14.18 -19.88 -10.56
CA PHE A 275 13.38 -19.35 -11.64
C PHE A 275 11.89 -19.60 -11.41
N PHE A 276 11.48 -20.85 -11.13
CA PHE A 276 10.08 -21.17 -10.82
C PHE A 276 9.56 -20.41 -9.60
N GLY A 277 10.38 -20.28 -8.55
CA GLY A 277 10.05 -19.48 -7.38
C GLY A 277 9.71 -18.03 -7.74
N ILE A 278 10.50 -17.42 -8.62
CA ILE A 278 10.25 -16.07 -9.13
C ILE A 278 8.94 -16.04 -9.91
N VAL A 279 8.73 -16.95 -10.87
CA VAL A 279 7.49 -17.00 -11.67
C VAL A 279 6.25 -17.13 -10.79
N LEU A 280 6.29 -17.99 -9.78
CA LEU A 280 5.18 -18.20 -8.84
C LEU A 280 4.97 -17.01 -7.89
N ALA A 281 6.02 -16.25 -7.57
CA ALA A 281 5.93 -15.09 -6.70
C ALA A 281 5.42 -13.83 -7.42
N LEU A 282 5.70 -13.66 -8.72
CA LEU A 282 5.33 -12.45 -9.48
C LEU A 282 3.83 -12.08 -9.44
N PRO A 283 2.87 -13.01 -9.62
CA PRO A 283 1.44 -12.69 -9.53
C PRO A 283 1.06 -12.14 -8.17
N LYS A 284 1.78 -12.55 -7.12
CA LYS A 284 1.56 -12.08 -5.74
C LYS A 284 2.04 -10.64 -5.53
N PHE A 285 2.89 -10.11 -6.41
CA PHE A 285 3.26 -8.70 -6.45
C PHE A 285 2.36 -7.86 -7.39
N GLY A 286 1.21 -8.39 -7.81
CA GLY A 286 0.27 -7.68 -8.68
C GLY A 286 0.64 -7.71 -10.17
N ILE A 287 1.65 -8.50 -10.56
CA ILE A 287 2.03 -8.68 -11.96
C ILE A 287 1.13 -9.77 -12.55
N THR A 288 0.00 -9.36 -13.12
CA THR A 288 -1.02 -10.27 -13.65
C THR A 288 -0.60 -10.97 -14.95
N ASN A 289 0.24 -10.31 -15.77
CA ASN A 289 0.68 -10.83 -17.05
C ASN A 289 2.01 -11.58 -16.95
N VAL A 290 2.03 -12.71 -16.24
CA VAL A 290 3.19 -13.62 -16.18
C VAL A 290 3.32 -14.54 -17.39
N GLN A 291 2.35 -14.51 -18.31
CA GLN A 291 2.31 -15.38 -19.49
C GLN A 291 3.59 -15.34 -20.33
N VAL A 292 4.18 -14.16 -20.53
CA VAL A 292 5.42 -14.04 -21.31
C VAL A 292 6.56 -14.81 -20.64
N LEU A 293 6.65 -14.77 -19.31
CA LEU A 293 7.69 -15.46 -18.56
C LEU A 293 7.44 -16.97 -18.53
N GLU A 294 6.19 -17.39 -18.36
CA GLU A 294 5.77 -18.80 -18.45
C GLU A 294 6.10 -19.40 -19.82
N TYR A 295 5.73 -18.73 -20.92
CA TYR A 295 6.02 -19.22 -22.27
C TYR A 295 7.50 -19.21 -22.60
N SER A 296 8.24 -18.16 -22.21
CA SER A 296 9.69 -18.09 -22.43
C SER A 296 10.38 -19.27 -21.75
N PHE A 297 9.94 -19.61 -20.54
CA PHE A 297 10.46 -20.75 -19.81
C PHE A 297 10.06 -22.08 -20.41
N LEU A 298 8.80 -22.23 -20.82
CA LEU A 298 8.31 -23.46 -21.47
C LEU A 298 9.11 -23.76 -22.73
N ILE A 299 9.41 -22.73 -23.53
CA ILE A 299 10.29 -22.85 -24.71
C ILE A 299 11.70 -23.27 -24.31
N LEU A 300 12.29 -22.64 -23.28
CA LEU A 300 13.63 -22.98 -22.79
C LEU A 300 13.69 -24.43 -22.30
N MET A 301 12.72 -24.87 -21.49
CA MET A 301 12.64 -26.24 -20.99
C MET A 301 12.40 -27.25 -22.10
N ALA A 302 11.57 -26.91 -23.09
CA ALA A 302 11.39 -27.75 -24.28
C ALA A 302 12.71 -27.92 -25.04
N GLY A 303 13.48 -26.83 -25.20
CA GLY A 303 14.81 -26.87 -25.83
C GLY A 303 15.80 -27.76 -25.08
N ILE A 304 15.91 -27.60 -23.75
CA ILE A 304 16.80 -28.44 -22.92
C ILE A 304 16.37 -29.90 -22.97
N SER A 305 15.06 -30.17 -22.84
CA SER A 305 14.52 -31.53 -22.85
C SER A 305 14.76 -32.22 -24.19
N LEU A 306 14.56 -31.52 -25.31
CA LEU A 306 14.85 -32.02 -26.65
C LEU A 306 16.35 -32.26 -26.85
N GLY A 307 17.19 -31.33 -26.42
CA GLY A 307 18.64 -31.47 -26.48
C GLY A 307 19.16 -32.67 -25.71
N LEU A 308 18.68 -32.87 -24.47
CA LEU A 308 18.99 -34.05 -23.65
C LEU A 308 18.48 -35.34 -24.27
N ALA A 309 17.25 -35.34 -24.80
CA ALA A 309 16.67 -36.52 -25.45
C ALA A 309 17.51 -36.95 -26.67
N ILE A 310 17.95 -36.00 -27.50
CA ILE A 310 18.83 -36.28 -28.65
C ILE A 310 20.21 -36.76 -28.18
N ALA A 311 20.81 -36.09 -27.19
CA ALA A 311 22.12 -36.46 -26.67
C ALA A 311 22.14 -37.87 -26.07
N ILE A 312 21.13 -38.23 -25.27
CA ILE A 312 20.97 -39.56 -24.68
C ILE A 312 20.66 -40.59 -25.77
N GLY A 313 19.73 -40.28 -26.68
CA GLY A 313 19.35 -41.18 -27.78
C GLY A 313 20.53 -41.53 -28.69
N LEU A 314 21.34 -40.54 -29.06
CA LEU A 314 22.55 -40.75 -29.85
C LEU A 314 23.67 -41.42 -29.03
N GLY A 315 23.87 -41.02 -27.77
CA GLY A 315 24.91 -41.59 -26.90
C GLY A 315 24.68 -43.06 -26.56
N LEU A 316 23.44 -43.50 -26.40
CA LEU A 316 23.10 -44.89 -26.11
C LEU A 316 23.02 -45.78 -27.37
N LYS A 317 23.01 -45.19 -28.57
CA LYS A 317 22.83 -45.89 -29.85
C LYS A 317 23.74 -47.11 -29.98
N GLU A 318 25.04 -46.94 -29.69
CA GLU A 318 26.03 -48.01 -29.85
C GLU A 318 25.88 -49.09 -28.77
N SER A 319 25.65 -48.68 -27.51
CA SER A 319 25.45 -49.59 -26.39
C SER A 319 24.22 -50.48 -26.61
N VAL A 320 23.10 -49.88 -27.02
CA VAL A 320 21.87 -50.61 -27.35
C VAL A 320 22.10 -51.53 -28.55
N SER A 321 22.78 -51.06 -29.61
CA SER A 321 23.12 -51.88 -30.78
C SER A 321 23.95 -53.12 -30.41
N HIS A 322 24.92 -52.99 -29.52
CA HIS A 322 25.72 -54.12 -29.03
C HIS A 322 24.91 -55.14 -28.23
N ILE A 323 24.02 -54.67 -27.34
CA ILE A 323 23.14 -55.53 -26.56
C ILE A 323 22.19 -56.29 -27.49
N VAL A 324 21.57 -55.60 -28.45
CA VAL A 324 20.67 -56.20 -29.45
C VAL A 324 21.38 -57.29 -30.25
N LYS A 325 22.58 -57.03 -30.77
CA LYS A 325 23.38 -58.03 -31.51
C LYS A 325 23.74 -59.26 -30.66
N LYS A 326 24.01 -59.08 -29.36
CA LYS A 326 24.32 -60.18 -28.44
C LYS A 326 23.11 -61.08 -28.20
N TYR A 327 21.92 -60.50 -28.09
CA TYR A 327 20.68 -61.26 -27.96
C TYR A 327 20.27 -61.93 -29.27
N GLU A 328 20.47 -61.29 -30.41
CA GLU A 328 20.16 -61.88 -31.72
C GLU A 328 20.93 -63.19 -31.96
N LYS A 329 22.19 -63.26 -31.54
CA LYS A 329 23.02 -64.47 -31.62
C LYS A 329 22.62 -65.60 -30.66
N LYS A 330 21.80 -65.33 -29.65
CA LYS A 330 21.30 -66.35 -28.70
C LYS A 330 19.97 -66.96 -29.14
N ILE A 331 19.25 -66.28 -30.03
CA ILE A 331 17.94 -66.70 -30.52
C ILE A 331 18.08 -67.50 -31.84
N LYS A 332 19.16 -67.26 -32.60
CA LYS A 332 19.60 -68.10 -33.71
C LYS A 332 20.45 -69.27 -33.22
#